data_AF-A0A482RGH2-F1
#
_entry.id   AF-A0A482RGH2-F1
#
_cell.length_a   1.000
_cell.length_b   1.000
_cell.length_c   1.000
_cell.angle_alpha   90.00
_cell.angle_beta   90.00
_cell.angle_gamma   90.00
#
_symmetry.space_group_name_H-M   'P 1'
#
loop_
_entity.id
_entity.type
_entity.pdbx_description
1 polymer ?
#
loop_
_entity_poly.entity_id
_entity_poly.type
_entity_poly.pdbx_seq_one_letter_code
_entity_poly.pdbx_strand_id
1 'polypeptide(L)'
;MAAHSIKLCRTILCSRCGALLPSPHHNAGYYGTPVSRTCSTSGSSYYWSGSDIVCTACYRPDPPAGVVATYVSAQEYTYSCAPGTYGASTTRVCSTTGTNLWSGAMPVCTACGAGYYCPGGNTRVQCPGGTYGSVTGATSASCSG
;
A
#
# COMPACT_ATOMS: atom_id res chain seq x y z
N MET A 1 -1.89 -39.53 -4.42
CA MET A 1 -1.49 -38.23 -5.00
C MET A 1 -2.36 -37.15 -4.38
N ALA A 2 -1.79 -36.13 -3.76
CA ALA A 2 -2.54 -35.03 -3.17
C ALA A 2 -2.23 -33.75 -3.96
N ALA A 3 -3.25 -33.17 -4.59
CA ALA A 3 -3.11 -31.89 -5.29
C ALA A 3 -3.14 -30.76 -4.26
N HIS A 4 -2.02 -30.04 -4.11
CA HIS A 4 -1.91 -28.93 -3.18
C HIS A 4 -1.66 -27.63 -3.94
N SER A 5 -2.68 -26.78 -4.02
CA SER A 5 -2.54 -25.47 -4.69
C SER A 5 -1.82 -24.48 -3.77
N ILE A 6 -0.60 -24.09 -4.13
CA ILE A 6 0.10 -22.97 -3.48
C ILE A 6 -0.44 -21.69 -4.10
N LYS A 7 -1.25 -20.93 -3.36
CA LYS A 7 -1.92 -19.78 -3.96
C LYS A 7 -1.06 -18.51 -4.03
N LEU A 8 0.08 -18.38 -3.33
CA LEU A 8 0.64 -17.05 -3.05
C LEU A 8 2.17 -17.00 -2.91
N CYS A 9 2.67 -15.77 -3.09
CA CYS A 9 4.07 -15.41 -3.11
C CYS A 9 4.76 -15.57 -1.75
N ARG A 10 5.43 -16.71 -1.56
CA ARG A 10 6.27 -16.96 -0.39
C ARG A 10 7.43 -17.90 -0.76
N THR A 11 8.55 -17.72 -0.07
CA THR A 11 9.63 -18.70 0.01
C THR A 11 9.09 -19.97 0.70
N ILE A 12 8.69 -20.97 -0.08
CA ILE A 12 8.34 -22.27 0.48
C ILE A 12 9.63 -23.04 0.70
N LEU A 13 10.18 -22.88 1.91
CA LEU A 13 10.87 -23.98 2.56
C LEU A 13 9.80 -24.79 3.30
N CYS A 14 9.05 -25.63 2.56
CA CYS A 14 8.22 -26.68 3.20
C CYS A 14 8.76 -28.05 2.81
N SER A 15 9.40 -28.67 3.79
CA SER A 15 10.10 -29.95 3.70
C SER A 15 9.18 -31.18 3.58
N ARG A 16 7.84 -31.03 3.51
CA ARG A 16 6.86 -32.15 3.45
C ARG A 16 5.56 -31.77 2.73
N CYS A 17 4.99 -32.67 1.93
CA CYS A 17 3.69 -32.52 1.23
C CYS A 17 2.44 -32.38 2.16
N GLY A 18 2.58 -31.99 3.43
CA GLY A 18 1.50 -32.09 4.42
C GLY A 18 1.32 -30.91 5.37
N ALA A 19 2.10 -29.83 5.24
CA ALA A 19 1.84 -28.65 6.05
C ALA A 19 0.63 -27.90 5.45
N LEU A 20 -0.56 -28.16 5.97
CA LEU A 20 -1.66 -27.20 5.94
C LEU A 20 -1.13 -25.94 6.63
N LEU A 21 -0.61 -25.02 5.83
CA LEU A 21 -0.15 -23.73 6.30
C LEU A 21 -1.39 -22.92 6.73
N PRO A 22 -1.54 -22.54 8.01
CA PRO A 22 -2.72 -21.82 8.50
C PRO A 22 -2.79 -20.41 7.87
N SER A 23 -3.82 -20.11 7.08
CA SER A 23 -4.04 -18.77 6.51
C SER A 23 -3.85 -17.65 7.56
N PRO A 24 -3.21 -16.50 7.22
CA PRO A 24 -2.74 -16.07 5.90
C PRO A 24 -1.20 -16.11 5.77
N HIS A 25 -0.67 -16.91 4.83
CA HIS A 25 0.78 -17.04 4.58
C HIS A 25 1.29 -16.04 3.53
N HIS A 26 1.15 -14.75 3.83
CA HIS A 26 1.64 -13.68 2.98
C HIS A 26 3.01 -13.24 3.50
N ASN A 27 4.06 -13.28 2.67
CA ASN A 27 5.17 -12.38 2.92
C ASN A 27 4.68 -11.01 2.55
N ALA A 28 4.36 -10.30 3.61
CA ALA A 28 3.85 -8.98 3.58
C ALA A 28 4.83 -8.14 2.71
N GLY A 29 4.35 -7.58 1.60
CA GLY A 29 5.05 -6.61 0.75
C GLY A 29 5.58 -7.21 -0.54
N TYR A 30 5.07 -8.38 -0.93
CA TYR A 30 5.40 -9.06 -2.16
C TYR A 30 4.13 -9.49 -2.90
N TYR A 31 4.21 -9.48 -4.22
CA TYR A 31 3.16 -9.96 -5.12
C TYR A 31 3.73 -10.94 -6.13
N GLY A 32 2.86 -11.75 -6.71
CA GLY A 32 3.19 -12.64 -7.82
C GLY A 32 1.95 -13.37 -8.33
N THR A 33 2.09 -13.96 -9.51
CA THR A 33 1.01 -14.76 -10.10
C THR A 33 0.88 -16.08 -9.33
N PRO A 34 -0.32 -16.43 -8.83
CA PRO A 34 -0.56 -17.73 -8.22
C PRO A 34 -0.21 -18.87 -9.20
N VAL A 35 0.53 -19.88 -8.75
CA VAL A 35 0.77 -21.09 -9.54
C VAL A 35 0.29 -22.32 -8.78
N SER A 36 -0.52 -23.16 -9.42
CA SER A 36 -0.94 -24.42 -8.81
C SER A 36 0.10 -25.50 -9.11
N ARG A 37 0.60 -26.16 -8.08
CA ARG A 37 1.60 -27.26 -8.20
C ARG A 37 1.02 -28.54 -7.61
N THR A 38 1.59 -29.66 -7.98
CA THR A 38 1.19 -30.98 -7.46
C THR A 38 2.36 -31.54 -6.68
N CYS A 39 2.08 -32.02 -5.46
CA CYS A 39 3.09 -32.66 -4.63
C CYS A 39 3.00 -34.17 -4.81
N SER A 40 4.12 -34.78 -5.20
CA SER A 40 4.26 -36.22 -5.42
C SER A 40 5.32 -36.79 -4.48
N THR A 41 5.16 -38.06 -4.11
CA THR A 41 6.10 -38.80 -3.27
C THR A 41 6.73 -39.92 -4.07
N SER A 42 8.06 -40.06 -4.00
CA SER A 42 8.77 -41.25 -4.46
C SER A 42 9.72 -41.72 -3.35
N GLY A 43 9.40 -42.87 -2.75
CA GLY A 43 10.05 -43.34 -1.52
C GLY A 43 9.84 -42.36 -0.36
N SER A 44 10.93 -41.98 0.32
CA SER A 44 10.94 -40.99 1.41
C SER A 44 11.09 -39.53 0.94
N SER A 45 11.15 -39.29 -0.38
CA SER A 45 11.37 -37.97 -0.97
C SER A 45 10.09 -37.35 -1.51
N TYR A 46 10.02 -36.02 -1.42
CA TYR A 46 8.90 -35.20 -1.88
C TYR A 46 9.30 -34.34 -3.09
N TYR A 47 8.45 -34.28 -4.11
CA TYR A 47 8.70 -33.56 -5.36
C TYR A 47 7.51 -32.66 -5.70
N TRP A 48 7.79 -31.44 -6.15
CA TRP A 48 6.77 -30.51 -6.66
C TRP A 48 6.81 -30.44 -8.18
N SER A 49 5.64 -30.48 -8.83
CA SER A 49 5.54 -30.24 -10.27
C SER A 49 5.71 -28.75 -10.61
N GLY A 50 6.31 -28.45 -11.77
CA GLY A 50 6.48 -27.07 -12.27
C GLY A 50 7.55 -26.25 -11.55
N SER A 51 7.63 -24.96 -11.88
CA SER A 51 8.60 -24.00 -11.31
C SER A 51 8.10 -23.35 -10.02
N ASP A 52 9.04 -22.79 -9.25
CA ASP A 52 8.72 -21.98 -8.07
C ASP A 52 8.00 -20.68 -8.44
N ILE A 53 7.26 -20.12 -7.49
CA ILE A 53 6.63 -18.80 -7.66
C ILE A 53 7.73 -17.74 -7.66
N VAL A 54 7.75 -16.90 -8.71
CA VAL A 54 8.57 -15.70 -8.74
C VAL A 54 7.83 -14.58 -8.01
N CYS A 55 8.47 -14.02 -6.99
CA CYS A 55 7.91 -12.94 -6.18
C CYS A 55 8.61 -11.63 -6.42
N THR A 56 7.82 -10.58 -6.57
CA THR A 56 8.31 -9.22 -6.75
C THR A 56 7.92 -8.40 -5.53
N ALA A 57 8.88 -7.65 -4.99
CA ALA A 57 8.62 -6.74 -3.89
C ALA A 57 7.70 -5.60 -4.36
N CYS A 58 6.79 -5.19 -3.50
CA CYS A 58 5.98 -4.00 -3.68
C CYS A 58 6.90 -2.77 -3.57
N TYR A 59 6.80 -1.87 -4.54
CA TYR A 59 7.41 -0.55 -4.45
C TYR A 59 6.33 0.48 -4.14
N ARG A 60 6.71 1.53 -3.41
CA ARG A 60 5.83 2.66 -3.11
C ARG A 60 5.44 3.39 -4.42
N PRO A 61 4.15 3.57 -4.72
CA PRO A 61 3.69 4.42 -5.81
C PRO A 61 4.12 5.87 -5.58
N ASP A 62 4.64 6.49 -6.64
CA ASP A 62 4.96 7.92 -6.65
C ASP A 62 3.68 8.73 -6.39
N PRO A 63 3.65 9.55 -5.31
CA PRO A 63 2.49 10.37 -5.03
C PRO A 63 2.37 11.52 -6.04
N PRO A 64 1.14 11.93 -6.41
CA PRO A 64 0.91 13.16 -7.15
C PRO A 64 1.43 14.40 -6.39
N ALA A 65 1.60 15.51 -7.12
CA ALA A 65 1.96 16.79 -6.51
C ALA A 65 0.94 17.19 -5.42
N GLY A 66 1.45 17.66 -4.27
CA GLY A 66 0.61 18.02 -3.13
C GLY A 66 0.15 16.84 -2.28
N VAL A 67 0.63 15.61 -2.54
CA VAL A 67 0.39 14.44 -1.71
C VAL A 67 1.70 13.97 -1.08
N VAL A 68 1.67 13.69 0.22
CA VAL A 68 2.77 13.04 0.95
C VAL A 68 2.38 11.60 1.26
N ALA A 69 3.35 10.68 1.19
CA ALA A 69 3.12 9.31 1.60
C ALA A 69 3.88 9.01 2.88
N THR A 70 3.21 8.33 3.79
CA THR A 70 3.73 7.88 5.07
C THR A 70 3.81 6.36 5.03
N TYR A 71 4.99 5.83 5.32
CA TYR A 71 5.23 4.40 5.43
C TYR A 71 4.47 3.84 6.64
N VAL A 72 3.70 2.77 6.44
CA VAL A 72 3.03 2.03 7.52
C VAL A 72 3.70 0.67 7.66
N SER A 73 3.77 -0.06 6.55
CA SER A 73 4.41 -1.38 6.49
C SER A 73 4.85 -1.67 5.06
N ALA A 74 5.51 -2.80 4.83
CA ALA A 74 5.93 -3.19 3.48
C ALA A 74 4.74 -3.44 2.51
N GLN A 75 3.49 -3.45 2.99
CA GLN A 75 2.26 -3.64 2.20
C GLN A 75 1.43 -2.38 2.17
N GLU A 76 1.73 -1.39 3.00
CA GLU A 76 0.76 -0.36 3.32
C GLU A 76 1.44 1.00 3.40
N TYR A 77 0.87 1.94 2.67
CA TYR A 77 1.24 3.35 2.73
C TYR A 77 -0.02 4.18 2.91
N THR A 78 0.06 5.16 3.80
CA THR A 78 -0.98 6.17 3.96
C THR A 78 -0.59 7.41 3.16
N TYR A 79 -1.47 7.85 2.29
CA TYR A 79 -1.29 9.06 1.49
C TYR A 79 -2.16 10.16 2.05
N SER A 80 -1.57 11.31 2.32
CA SER A 80 -2.24 12.48 2.87
C SER A 80 -1.87 13.74 2.10
N CYS A 81 -2.68 14.78 2.25
CA CYS A 81 -2.42 16.05 1.59
C CYS A 81 -1.23 16.78 2.23
N ALA A 82 -0.37 17.36 1.40
CA ALA A 82 0.75 18.17 1.84
C ALA A 82 0.25 19.50 2.42
N PRO A 83 1.06 20.20 3.23
CA PRO A 83 0.75 21.55 3.67
C PRO A 83 0.38 22.46 2.49
N GLY A 84 -0.62 23.32 2.69
CA GLY A 84 -1.21 24.19 1.66
C GLY A 84 -2.37 23.53 0.91
N THR A 85 -2.62 22.25 1.16
CA THR A 85 -3.78 21.52 0.67
C THR A 85 -4.47 20.75 1.79
N TYR A 86 -5.75 20.40 1.59
CA TYR A 86 -6.51 19.58 2.51
C TYR A 86 -7.37 18.55 1.78
N GLY A 87 -7.62 17.41 2.42
CA GLY A 87 -8.47 16.36 1.87
C GLY A 87 -8.38 15.07 2.68
N ALA A 88 -9.27 14.14 2.38
CA ALA A 88 -9.30 12.84 3.04
C ALA A 88 -8.05 12.03 2.67
N SER A 89 -7.32 11.57 3.69
CA SER A 89 -6.21 10.64 3.49
C SER A 89 -6.72 9.28 3.01
N THR A 90 -5.94 8.62 2.17
CA THR A 90 -6.24 7.27 1.68
C THR A 90 -5.12 6.33 2.05
N THR A 91 -5.46 5.20 2.65
CA THR A 91 -4.54 4.09 2.88
C THR A 91 -4.61 3.15 1.69
N ARG A 92 -3.45 2.86 1.10
CA ARG A 92 -3.32 1.94 -0.03
C ARG A 92 -2.56 0.72 0.42
N VAL A 93 -3.06 -0.45 0.03
CA VAL A 93 -2.47 -1.75 0.35
C VAL A 93 -2.02 -2.43 -0.92
N CYS A 94 -0.79 -2.96 -0.91
CA CYS A 94 -0.26 -3.70 -2.02
C CYS A 94 -1.00 -5.05 -2.14
N SER A 95 -1.73 -5.26 -3.24
CA SER A 95 -2.45 -6.51 -3.48
C SER A 95 -1.46 -7.64 -3.77
N THR A 96 -1.61 -8.74 -3.03
CA THR A 96 -0.80 -9.96 -3.21
C THR A 96 -1.28 -10.82 -4.39
N THR A 97 -2.37 -10.43 -5.07
CA THR A 97 -2.94 -11.13 -6.23
C THR A 97 -3.43 -10.13 -7.29
N GLY A 98 -2.87 -10.20 -8.51
CA GLY A 98 -3.44 -9.58 -9.71
C GLY A 98 -2.70 -8.38 -10.32
N THR A 99 -3.22 -7.92 -11.46
CA THR A 99 -2.75 -6.78 -12.27
C THR A 99 -3.42 -5.48 -11.80
N ASN A 100 -2.97 -4.92 -10.69
CA ASN A 100 -3.16 -3.53 -10.22
C ASN A 100 -2.73 -3.49 -8.75
N LEU A 101 -1.42 -3.34 -8.57
CA LEU A 101 -0.70 -3.71 -7.36
C LEU A 101 -1.10 -2.97 -6.10
N TRP A 102 -1.87 -1.90 -6.16
CA TRP A 102 -2.26 -1.10 -4.99
C TRP A 102 -3.76 -0.89 -4.94
N SER A 103 -4.35 -1.17 -3.77
CA SER A 103 -5.77 -0.91 -3.52
C SER A 103 -6.06 0.60 -3.52
N GLY A 104 -7.29 0.94 -3.92
CA GLY A 104 -7.80 2.30 -3.87
C GLY A 104 -7.15 3.30 -4.82
N ALA A 105 -7.65 4.52 -4.77
CA ALA A 105 -7.15 5.67 -5.50
C ALA A 105 -6.25 6.55 -4.63
N MET A 106 -5.54 7.50 -5.26
CA MET A 106 -4.87 8.59 -4.53
C MET A 106 -5.88 9.52 -3.87
N PRO A 107 -5.51 10.20 -2.77
CA PRO A 107 -6.39 11.17 -2.14
C PRO A 107 -6.56 12.39 -3.06
N VAL A 108 -7.75 12.98 -3.07
CA VAL A 108 -8.01 14.24 -3.77
C VAL A 108 -7.70 15.37 -2.81
N CYS A 109 -6.64 16.13 -3.11
CA CYS A 109 -6.21 17.26 -2.30
C CYS A 109 -6.68 18.58 -2.92
N THR A 110 -7.38 19.38 -2.12
CA THR A 110 -7.89 20.69 -2.53
C THR A 110 -6.98 21.79 -1.97
N ALA A 111 -6.66 22.79 -2.79
CA ALA A 111 -5.87 23.94 -2.34
C ALA A 111 -6.58 24.67 -1.20
N CYS A 112 -5.79 25.16 -0.23
CA CYS A 112 -6.34 25.98 0.83
C CYS A 112 -6.80 27.33 0.25
N GLY A 113 -8.10 27.60 0.35
CA GLY A 113 -8.67 28.87 -0.12
C GLY A 113 -8.26 30.04 0.76
N ALA A 114 -8.37 31.24 0.20
CA ALA A 114 -8.24 32.50 0.92
C ALA A 114 -9.10 32.50 2.20
N GLY A 115 -8.56 33.03 3.29
CA GLY A 115 -9.18 33.07 4.62
C GLY A 115 -8.90 31.84 5.48
N TYR A 116 -8.16 30.86 4.96
CA TYR A 116 -7.86 29.60 5.65
C TYR A 116 -6.39 29.22 5.49
N TYR A 117 -5.88 28.46 6.46
CA TYR A 117 -4.62 27.74 6.34
C TYR A 117 -4.82 26.24 6.53
N CYS A 118 -4.00 25.47 5.82
CA CYS A 118 -4.08 24.02 5.77
C CYS A 118 -2.69 23.47 6.10
N PRO A 119 -2.48 22.94 7.32
CA PRO A 119 -1.19 22.35 7.69
C PRO A 119 -0.92 21.02 6.97
N GLY A 120 -1.87 20.54 6.16
CA GLY A 120 -1.85 19.25 5.48
C GLY A 120 -2.90 18.29 6.05
N GLY A 121 -2.94 17.08 5.50
CA GLY A 121 -3.93 16.06 5.84
C GLY A 121 -5.36 16.52 5.54
N ASN A 122 -6.28 16.28 6.48
CA ASN A 122 -7.70 16.59 6.32
C ASN A 122 -8.10 17.91 7.01
N THR A 123 -7.12 18.74 7.37
CA THR A 123 -7.34 19.91 8.23
C THR A 123 -7.38 21.20 7.43
N ARG A 124 -8.45 21.97 7.63
CA ARG A 124 -8.62 23.33 7.12
C ARG A 124 -9.06 24.22 8.27
N VAL A 125 -8.30 25.27 8.56
CA VAL A 125 -8.54 26.15 9.72
C VAL A 125 -8.67 27.59 9.23
N GLN A 126 -9.63 28.32 9.78
CA GLN A 126 -9.79 29.74 9.46
C GLN A 126 -8.59 30.55 9.97
N CYS A 127 -8.16 31.53 9.18
CA CYS A 127 -7.11 32.46 9.59
C CYS A 127 -7.55 33.27 10.83
N PRO A 128 -6.67 33.48 11.81
CA PRO A 128 -6.96 34.35 12.95
C PRO A 128 -7.31 35.78 12.50
N GLY A 129 -8.21 36.44 13.23
CA GLY A 129 -8.57 37.84 12.96
C GLY A 129 -7.34 38.75 12.96
N GLY A 130 -7.22 39.58 11.92
CA GLY A 130 -6.07 40.50 11.73
C GLY A 130 -4.96 39.96 10.83
N THR A 131 -5.04 38.71 10.34
CA THR A 131 -4.14 38.18 9.31
C THR A 131 -4.84 38.16 7.95
N TYR A 132 -4.17 38.67 6.92
CA TYR A 132 -4.72 38.73 5.56
C TYR A 132 -4.69 37.33 4.96
N GLY A 133 -5.78 36.58 5.11
CA GLY A 133 -6.03 35.36 4.34
C GLY A 133 -6.21 35.62 2.85
N SER A 134 -5.49 36.54 2.23
CA SER A 134 -5.57 36.79 0.79
C SER A 134 -4.75 35.80 -0.03
N VAL A 135 -3.94 34.95 0.62
CA VAL A 135 -3.05 34.00 -0.03
C VAL A 135 -3.69 32.61 -0.09
N THR A 136 -3.78 32.04 -1.29
CA THR A 136 -4.13 30.63 -1.49
C THR A 136 -2.96 29.74 -1.11
N GLY A 137 -3.23 28.61 -0.46
CA GLY A 137 -2.21 27.64 -0.09
C GLY A 137 -1.45 27.97 1.20
N ALA A 138 -1.99 28.84 2.06
CA ALA A 138 -1.40 29.10 3.37
C ALA A 138 -1.27 27.79 4.18
N THR A 139 -0.10 27.60 4.80
CA THR A 139 0.24 26.36 5.53
C THR A 139 0.19 26.53 7.05
N SER A 140 0.22 27.78 7.53
CA SER A 140 0.35 28.14 8.94
C SER A 140 -0.65 29.23 9.35
N ALA A 141 -0.87 29.37 10.65
CA ALA A 141 -1.76 30.36 11.25
C ALA A 141 -1.34 31.82 11.03
N SER A 142 -0.13 32.07 10.51
CA SER A 142 0.29 33.39 10.05
C SER A 142 -0.45 33.82 8.77
N CYS A 143 -1.05 32.86 8.04
CA CYS A 143 -1.75 33.07 6.78
C CYS A 143 -0.94 33.88 5.75
N SER A 144 0.38 33.78 5.86
CA SER A 144 1.39 34.35 4.97
C SER A 144 1.93 33.19 4.11
N GLY A 145 1.21 32.86 3.03
CA GLY A 145 1.68 31.89 2.04
C GLY A 145 2.78 32.48 1.16
#